data_AF-A0A1Q6JUD6-F1
#
_entry.id   AF-A0A1Q6JUD6-F1
#
_cell.length_a   1.000
_cell.length_b   1.000
_cell.length_c   1.000
_cell.angle_alpha   90.00
_cell.angle_beta   90.00
_cell.angle_gamma   90.00
#
_symmetry.space_group_name_H-M   'P 1'
#
loop_
_entity.id
_entity.type
_entity.pdbx_description
1 polymer ?
#
loop_
_entity_poly.entity_id
_entity_poly.type
_entity_poly.pdbx_seq_one_letter_code
_entity_poly.pdbx_strand_id
1 'polypeptide(L)'
;MHKIQWLKIDVNLFANRKIQILLKEPDGDTYIRVWLQLLILAMECNKEGKLLISDNKIMTIEYFSKIMGKSEEKMQEIIKKFLELDMIILDSNVYKIKNWNEYQSIKTYEKYKEQARLRQQKYRKKKKSENEKSDVTVTLCNGKEKKNKEIRIKNKEDKK
;
A
#
# COMPACT_ATOMS: atom_id res chain seq x y z
N MET A 1 9.95 -1.74 -9.71
CA MET A 1 8.52 -2.00 -9.39
C MET A 1 7.96 -0.84 -8.60
N HIS A 2 6.73 -0.40 -8.84
CA HIS A 2 6.11 0.64 -8.01
C HIS A 2 5.73 0.03 -6.66
N LYS A 3 6.30 0.55 -5.57
CA LYS A 3 5.95 0.15 -4.20
C LYS A 3 4.52 0.62 -3.92
N ILE A 4 3.60 -0.30 -3.60
CA ILE A 4 2.26 0.06 -3.13
C ILE A 4 2.43 0.83 -1.81
N GLN A 5 1.88 2.04 -1.72
CA GLN A 5 2.12 2.96 -0.60
C GLN A 5 1.03 2.93 0.47
N TRP A 6 -0.10 2.28 0.22
CA TRP A 6 -1.27 2.32 1.10
C TRP A 6 -1.90 0.94 1.24
N LEU A 7 -2.33 0.63 2.46
CA LEU A 7 -3.15 -0.53 2.80
C LEU A 7 -4.62 -0.07 2.89
N LYS A 8 -5.52 -0.73 2.16
CA LYS A 8 -6.96 -0.57 2.39
C LYS A 8 -7.36 -1.38 3.62
N ILE A 9 -8.04 -0.74 4.55
CA ILE A 9 -8.62 -1.36 5.75
C ILE A 9 -10.13 -1.08 5.72
N ASP A 10 -10.93 -2.08 6.11
CA ASP A 10 -12.37 -1.90 6.27
C ASP A 10 -12.65 -0.94 7.44
N VAL A 11 -13.51 0.06 7.22
CA VAL A 11 -13.94 1.01 8.26
C VAL A 11 -14.63 0.31 9.44
N ASN A 12 -15.20 -0.88 9.19
CA ASN A 12 -15.85 -1.72 10.18
C ASN A 12 -14.94 -2.86 10.69
N LEU A 13 -13.60 -2.72 10.59
CA LEU A 13 -12.65 -3.74 11.06
C LEU A 13 -12.97 -4.25 12.48
N PHE A 14 -13.31 -3.34 13.40
CA PHE A 14 -13.62 -3.68 14.79
C PHE A 14 -15.02 -4.28 15.01
N ALA A 15 -15.89 -4.23 13.99
CA ALA A 15 -17.15 -4.97 13.99
C ALA A 15 -16.96 -6.43 13.56
N ASN A 16 -15.78 -6.80 13.03
CA ASN A 16 -15.49 -8.18 12.67
C ASN A 16 -15.44 -9.06 13.93
N ARG A 17 -16.25 -10.12 13.94
CA ARG A 17 -16.36 -11.06 15.07
C ARG A 17 -15.00 -11.66 15.47
N LYS A 18 -14.12 -11.96 14.52
CA LYS A 18 -12.78 -12.50 14.78
C LYS A 18 -11.90 -11.47 15.50
N ILE A 19 -11.96 -10.22 15.06
CA ILE A 19 -11.24 -9.10 15.69
C ILE A 19 -11.77 -8.86 17.12
N GLN A 20 -13.08 -8.93 17.33
CA GLN A 20 -13.68 -8.82 18.67
C GLN A 20 -13.28 -9.96 19.61
N ILE A 21 -13.13 -11.19 19.09
CA ILE A 21 -12.63 -12.33 19.87
C ILE A 21 -11.18 -12.07 20.28
N LEU A 22 -10.33 -11.65 19.34
CA LEU A 22 -8.92 -11.34 19.61
C LEU A 22 -8.75 -10.23 20.65
N LEU A 23 -9.54 -9.17 20.57
CA LEU A 23 -9.49 -8.05 21.52
C LEU A 23 -9.87 -8.42 22.96
N LYS A 24 -10.53 -9.56 23.18
CA LYS A 24 -10.87 -10.06 24.52
C LYS A 24 -9.77 -10.91 25.16
N GLU A 25 -8.75 -11.28 24.41
CA GLU A 25 -7.59 -11.97 24.95
C GLU A 25 -6.76 -11.03 25.85
N PRO A 26 -6.00 -11.55 26.83
CA PRO A 26 -5.16 -10.73 27.71
C PRO A 26 -4.20 -9.77 26.97
N ASP A 27 -3.77 -10.16 25.77
CA ASP A 27 -2.89 -9.38 24.89
C ASP A 27 -3.59 -8.89 23.61
N GLY A 28 -4.88 -8.58 23.67
CA GLY A 28 -5.72 -8.27 22.51
C GLY A 28 -5.12 -7.23 21.54
N ASP A 29 -4.54 -6.16 22.07
CA ASP A 29 -3.87 -5.13 21.25
C ASP A 29 -2.67 -5.68 20.47
N THR A 30 -1.93 -6.63 21.06
CA THR A 30 -0.80 -7.28 20.40
C THR A 30 -1.29 -8.10 19.20
N TYR A 31 -2.41 -8.81 19.33
CA TYR A 31 -3.01 -9.54 18.20
C TYR A 31 -3.37 -8.61 17.05
N ILE A 32 -3.98 -7.45 17.33
CA ILE A 32 -4.36 -6.50 16.28
C ILE A 32 -3.12 -5.89 15.60
N ARG A 33 -2.10 -5.52 16.40
CA ARG A 33 -0.82 -5.03 15.86
C ARG A 33 -0.19 -6.05 14.92
N VAL A 34 -0.07 -7.32 15.36
CA VAL A 34 0.51 -8.38 14.53
C VAL A 34 -0.33 -8.60 13.27
N TRP A 35 -1.65 -8.61 13.36
CA TRP A 35 -2.53 -8.77 12.20
C TRP A 35 -2.28 -7.70 11.13
N LEU A 36 -2.18 -6.43 11.54
CA LEU A 36 -1.87 -5.33 10.63
C LEU A 36 -0.47 -5.48 10.00
N GLN A 37 0.53 -5.90 10.79
CA GLN A 37 1.87 -6.16 10.27
C GLN A 37 1.89 -7.30 9.25
N LEU A 38 1.12 -8.38 9.47
CA LEU A 38 0.97 -9.47 8.50
C LEU A 38 0.36 -8.98 7.18
N LEU A 39 -0.69 -8.14 7.26
CA LEU A 39 -1.31 -7.54 6.05
C LEU A 39 -0.30 -6.70 5.26
N ILE A 40 0.55 -5.92 5.94
CA ILE A 40 1.60 -5.13 5.31
C ILE A 40 2.64 -6.04 4.63
N LEU A 41 3.11 -7.08 5.32
CA LEU A 41 4.08 -8.04 4.77
C LEU A 41 3.55 -8.74 3.52
N ALA A 42 2.29 -9.17 3.55
CA ALA A 42 1.61 -9.78 2.42
C ALA A 42 1.47 -8.82 1.23
N MET A 43 1.23 -7.52 1.49
CA MET A 43 1.22 -6.49 0.43
C MET A 43 2.59 -6.29 -0.19
N GLU A 44 3.65 -6.26 0.61
CA GLU A 44 5.02 -6.09 0.11
C GLU A 44 5.45 -7.28 -0.76
N CYS A 45 5.05 -8.50 -0.40
CA CYS A 45 5.32 -9.70 -1.19
C CYS A 45 4.56 -9.71 -2.51
N ASN A 46 3.33 -9.19 -2.55
CA ASN A 46 2.44 -9.20 -3.73
C ASN A 46 2.24 -10.59 -4.38
N LYS A 47 2.38 -11.68 -3.62
CA LYS A 47 2.19 -13.08 -4.08
C LYS A 47 0.90 -13.67 -3.53
N GLU A 48 -0.22 -13.05 -3.87
CA GLU A 48 -1.57 -13.53 -3.49
C GLU A 48 -1.77 -13.73 -1.99
N GLY A 49 -1.11 -12.91 -1.17
CA GLY A 49 -1.24 -12.97 0.29
C GLY A 49 -0.32 -13.97 0.99
N LYS A 50 0.63 -14.59 0.26
CA LYS A 50 1.68 -15.41 0.86
C LYS A 50 2.63 -14.55 1.71
N LEU A 51 2.97 -15.06 2.88
CA LEU A 51 3.88 -14.44 3.83
C LEU A 51 5.29 -15.00 3.58
N LEU A 52 6.12 -14.20 2.91
CA LEU A 52 7.48 -14.54 2.54
C LEU A 52 8.42 -13.41 2.98
N ILE A 53 9.68 -13.73 3.19
CA ILE A 53 10.71 -12.71 3.48
C ILE A 53 11.28 -12.17 2.17
N SER A 54 11.45 -13.07 1.21
CA SER A 54 11.93 -12.81 -0.13
C SER A 54 11.37 -13.89 -1.05
N ASP A 55 11.61 -13.78 -2.36
CA ASP A 55 10.96 -14.64 -3.34
C ASP A 55 11.08 -16.15 -3.08
N ASN A 56 12.16 -16.58 -2.42
CA ASN A 56 12.48 -17.98 -2.16
C ASN A 56 12.49 -18.36 -0.67
N LYS A 57 12.19 -17.43 0.25
CA LYS A 57 12.32 -17.69 1.69
C LYS A 57 10.99 -17.54 2.42
N ILE A 58 10.55 -18.66 2.98
CA ILE A 58 9.29 -18.79 3.73
C ILE A 58 9.43 -18.03 5.06
N MET A 59 8.34 -17.40 5.49
CA MET A 59 8.28 -16.76 6.79
C MET A 59 8.04 -17.80 7.88
N THR A 60 9.05 -18.01 8.73
CA THR A 60 8.97 -18.90 9.90
C THR A 60 8.64 -18.10 11.16
N ILE A 61 8.29 -18.80 12.24
CA ILE A 61 8.10 -18.22 13.58
C ILE A 61 9.30 -17.39 14.03
N GLU A 62 10.52 -17.87 13.80
CA GLU A 62 11.75 -17.16 14.14
C GLU A 62 11.81 -15.79 13.44
N TYR A 63 11.45 -15.72 12.15
CA TYR A 63 11.41 -14.46 11.42
C TYR A 63 10.27 -13.56 11.87
N PHE A 64 9.09 -14.12 12.15
CA PHE A 64 8.01 -13.34 12.75
C PHE A 64 8.45 -12.70 14.07
N SER A 65 9.10 -13.48 14.94
CA SER A 65 9.62 -13.00 16.23
C SER A 65 10.58 -11.82 16.05
N LYS A 66 11.58 -11.97 15.16
CA LYS A 66 12.57 -10.94 14.85
C LYS A 66 11.94 -9.67 14.26
N ILE A 67 11.03 -9.81 13.30
CA ILE A 67 10.39 -8.67 12.60
C ILE A 67 9.40 -7.94 13.53
N MET A 68 8.63 -8.69 14.31
CA MET A 68 7.54 -8.15 15.13
C MET A 68 8.03 -7.65 16.50
N GLY A 69 9.24 -8.06 16.92
CA GLY A 69 9.84 -7.72 18.21
C GLY A 69 9.15 -8.43 19.38
N LYS A 70 8.84 -9.73 19.23
CA LYS A 70 8.17 -10.57 20.23
C LYS A 70 8.91 -11.88 20.41
N SER A 71 8.73 -12.57 21.54
CA SER A 71 9.33 -13.90 21.72
C SER A 71 8.76 -14.90 20.71
N GLU A 72 9.52 -15.95 20.39
CA GLU A 72 9.04 -17.01 19.50
C GLU A 72 7.81 -17.71 20.06
N GLU A 73 7.77 -17.98 21.37
CA GLU A 73 6.61 -18.55 22.07
C GLU A 73 5.35 -17.69 21.86
N LYS A 74 5.48 -16.36 22.02
CA LYS A 74 4.34 -15.45 21.80
C LYS A 74 3.93 -15.43 20.34
N MET A 75 4.88 -15.48 19.40
CA MET A 75 4.54 -15.57 17.98
C MET A 75 3.87 -16.89 17.60
N GLN A 76 4.28 -18.01 18.21
CA GLN A 76 3.61 -19.31 18.02
C GLN A 76 2.16 -19.25 18.50
N GLU A 77 1.91 -18.71 19.70
CA GLU A 77 0.56 -18.50 20.25
C GLU A 77 -0.29 -17.67 19.29
N ILE A 78 0.24 -16.53 18.80
CA ILE A 78 -0.49 -15.62 17.94
C ILE A 78 -0.82 -16.25 16.58
N ILE A 79 0.17 -16.88 15.93
CA ILE A 79 -0.02 -17.55 14.64
C ILE A 79 -1.01 -18.71 14.78
N LYS A 80 -0.95 -19.47 15.87
CA LYS A 80 -1.91 -20.54 16.17
C LYS A 80 -3.33 -19.97 16.28
N LYS A 81 -3.53 -18.87 17.02
CA LYS A 81 -4.85 -18.23 17.14
C LYS A 81 -5.39 -17.75 15.79
N PHE A 82 -4.53 -17.21 14.91
CA PHE A 82 -4.95 -16.81 13.57
C PHE A 82 -5.30 -17.98 12.66
N LEU A 83 -4.63 -19.13 12.82
CA LEU A 83 -5.01 -20.37 12.12
C LEU A 83 -6.37 -20.87 12.63
N GLU A 84 -6.57 -20.92 13.95
CA GLU A 84 -7.85 -21.33 14.59
C GLU A 84 -9.01 -20.44 14.15
N LEU A 85 -8.78 -19.13 14.05
CA LEU A 85 -9.78 -18.19 13.57
C LEU A 85 -9.87 -18.12 12.05
N ASP A 86 -9.19 -18.99 11.29
CA ASP A 86 -9.28 -19.02 9.83
C ASP A 86 -8.91 -17.65 9.19
N MET A 87 -7.97 -16.92 9.79
CA MET A 87 -7.47 -15.63 9.29
C MET A 87 -6.25 -15.84 8.39
N ILE A 88 -5.43 -16.81 8.73
CA ILE A 88 -4.32 -17.32 7.91
C ILE A 88 -4.53 -18.81 7.66
N ILE A 89 -3.97 -19.30 6.57
CA ILE A 89 -3.95 -20.72 6.20
C ILE A 89 -2.52 -21.15 5.91
N LEU A 90 -2.24 -22.44 6.07
CA LEU A 90 -0.99 -23.05 5.66
C LEU A 90 -1.20 -23.70 4.28
N ASP A 91 -0.67 -23.07 3.24
CA ASP A 91 -0.72 -23.56 1.86
C ASP A 91 0.69 -24.00 1.44
N SER A 92 0.88 -25.30 1.21
CA SER A 92 2.17 -25.86 0.77
C SER A 92 3.34 -25.47 1.68
N ASN A 93 3.15 -25.56 3.01
CA ASN A 93 4.09 -25.12 4.05
C ASN A 93 4.37 -23.61 4.10
N VAL A 94 3.58 -22.78 3.41
CA VAL A 94 3.70 -21.32 3.44
C VAL A 94 2.46 -20.71 4.09
N TYR A 95 2.65 -19.84 5.07
CA TYR A 95 1.53 -19.09 5.64
C TYR A 95 0.97 -18.10 4.60
N LYS A 96 -0.35 -18.07 4.47
CA LYS A 96 -1.07 -17.21 3.53
C LYS A 96 -2.26 -16.58 4.20
N ILE A 97 -2.52 -15.30 3.93
CA ILE A 97 -3.72 -14.61 4.41
C ILE A 97 -4.95 -15.14 3.67
N LYS A 98 -5.95 -15.61 4.42
CA LYS A 98 -7.21 -16.12 3.84
C LYS A 98 -7.97 -14.96 3.18
N ASN A 99 -8.65 -15.24 2.07
CA ASN A 99 -9.44 -14.27 1.30
C ASN A 99 -8.66 -13.02 0.83
N TRP A 100 -7.33 -13.12 0.66
CA TRP A 100 -6.49 -12.00 0.23
C TRP A 100 -7.01 -11.26 -1.02
N ASN A 101 -7.49 -12.03 -2.00
CA ASN A 101 -7.98 -11.48 -3.27
C ASN A 101 -9.28 -10.67 -3.12
N GLU A 102 -10.11 -10.99 -2.12
CA GLU A 102 -11.31 -10.21 -1.77
C GLU A 102 -10.91 -8.86 -1.15
N TYR A 103 -9.91 -8.88 -0.27
CA TYR A 103 -9.45 -7.66 0.41
C TYR A 103 -8.68 -6.69 -0.49
N GLN A 104 -7.84 -7.21 -1.40
CA GLN A 104 -6.86 -6.36 -2.10
C GLN A 104 -7.18 -6.04 -3.55
N SER A 105 -8.17 -6.69 -4.19
CA SER A 105 -8.63 -6.43 -5.56
C SER A 105 -7.55 -5.80 -6.48
N ILE A 106 -6.40 -6.45 -6.59
CA ILE A 106 -5.22 -5.92 -7.31
C ILE A 106 -5.57 -5.67 -8.78
N LYS A 107 -6.46 -6.50 -9.34
CA LYS A 107 -7.07 -6.34 -10.67
C LYS A 107 -7.70 -4.96 -10.88
N THR A 108 -8.27 -4.36 -9.82
CA THR A 108 -8.91 -3.05 -9.91
C THR A 108 -7.87 -1.94 -10.01
N TYR A 109 -6.75 -2.04 -9.28
CA TYR A 109 -5.64 -1.07 -9.38
C TYR A 109 -4.95 -1.11 -10.75
N GLU A 110 -4.68 -2.30 -11.29
CA GLU A 110 -4.11 -2.45 -12.63
C GLU A 110 -5.03 -1.90 -13.72
N LYS A 111 -6.35 -2.15 -13.62
CA LYS A 111 -7.37 -1.54 -14.49
C LYS A 111 -7.37 -0.01 -14.38
N TYR A 112 -7.30 0.55 -13.18
CA TYR A 112 -7.23 2.01 -13.00
C TYR A 112 -5.97 2.61 -13.62
N LYS A 113 -4.82 1.94 -13.49
CA LYS A 113 -3.55 2.36 -14.07
C LYS A 113 -3.61 2.35 -15.60
N GLU A 114 -4.17 1.28 -16.18
CA GLU A 114 -4.31 1.17 -17.64
C GLU A 114 -5.28 2.23 -18.19
N GLN A 115 -6.40 2.47 -17.50
CA GLN A 115 -7.31 3.55 -17.85
C GLN A 115 -6.64 4.93 -17.74
N ALA A 116 -5.81 5.17 -16.72
CA ALA A 116 -5.05 6.42 -16.59
C ALA A 116 -4.06 6.59 -17.75
N ARG A 117 -3.36 5.52 -18.15
CA ARG A 117 -2.45 5.49 -19.30
C ARG A 117 -3.18 5.85 -20.60
N LEU A 118 -4.35 5.25 -20.84
CA LEU A 118 -5.21 5.54 -21.99
C LEU A 118 -5.71 6.99 -21.99
N ARG A 119 -6.15 7.52 -20.83
CA ARG A 119 -6.55 8.92 -20.70
C ARG A 119 -5.41 9.88 -21.05
N GLN A 120 -4.20 9.62 -20.54
CA GLN A 120 -3.02 10.42 -20.85
C GLN A 120 -2.68 10.37 -22.34
N GLN A 121 -2.75 9.19 -22.97
CA GLN A 121 -2.50 9.03 -24.40
C GLN A 121 -3.53 9.80 -25.25
N LYS A 122 -4.81 9.71 -24.90
CA LYS A 122 -5.89 10.47 -25.57
C LYS A 122 -5.67 11.98 -25.43
N TYR A 123 -5.31 12.46 -24.24
CA TYR A 123 -5.00 13.87 -24.01
C TYR A 123 -3.81 14.35 -24.87
N ARG A 124 -2.71 13.59 -24.91
CA ARG A 124 -1.54 13.92 -25.74
C ARG A 124 -1.88 13.95 -27.24
N LYS A 125 -2.67 12.98 -27.73
CA LYS A 125 -3.14 12.95 -29.11
C LYS A 125 -4.02 14.16 -29.44
N LYS A 126 -4.98 14.51 -28.57
CA LYS A 126 -5.85 15.69 -28.74
C LYS A 126 -5.03 16.98 -28.80
N LYS A 127 -4.11 17.17 -27.87
CA LYS A 127 -3.23 18.35 -27.84
C LYS A 127 -2.33 18.44 -29.08
N LYS A 128 -1.81 17.31 -29.57
CA LYS A 128 -1.02 17.28 -30.82
C LYS A 128 -1.87 17.66 -32.03
N SER A 129 -3.09 17.13 -32.15
CA SER A 129 -4.00 17.46 -33.25
C SER A 129 -4.54 18.90 -33.20
N GLU A 130 -4.63 19.52 -32.02
CA GLU A 130 -5.01 20.94 -31.88
C GLU A 130 -3.87 21.85 -32.33
N ASN A 131 -2.62 21.54 -32.00
CA ASN A 131 -1.44 22.26 -32.49
C ASN A 131 -1.22 22.10 -34.00
N GLU A 132 -1.57 20.95 -34.59
CA GLU A 132 -1.47 20.70 -36.05
C GLU A 132 -2.60 21.36 -36.86
N LYS A 133 -3.74 21.70 -36.22
CA LYS A 133 -4.85 22.44 -36.85
C LYS A 133 -4.70 23.96 -36.75
N SER A 134 -3.78 24.44 -35.92
CA SER A 134 -3.37 25.84 -35.92
C SER A 134 -2.16 26.02 -36.83
N ASP A 135 -2.39 26.37 -38.09
CA ASP A 135 -1.37 26.94 -38.98
C ASP A 135 -0.98 28.36 -38.51
N VAL A 136 -0.58 28.51 -37.25
CA VAL A 136 0.05 29.72 -36.74
C VAL A 136 1.23 29.31 -35.88
N THR A 137 2.41 29.34 -36.49
CA THR A 137 3.69 29.32 -35.80
C THR A 137 3.84 30.62 -34.99
N VAL A 138 3.22 30.70 -33.81
CA VAL A 138 3.55 31.74 -32.84
C VAL A 138 4.73 31.26 -32.01
N THR A 139 5.93 31.53 -32.52
CA THR A 139 7.15 31.53 -31.71
C THR A 139 7.08 32.73 -30.75
N LEU A 140 6.37 32.58 -29.62
CA LEU A 140 6.49 33.52 -28.52
C LEU A 140 7.80 33.22 -27.77
N CYS A 141 8.88 33.82 -28.28
CA CYS A 141 10.10 34.05 -27.51
C CYS A 141 9.76 34.92 -26.29
N ASN A 142 9.47 34.30 -25.14
CA ASN A 142 9.52 35.00 -23.86
C ASN A 142 10.63 34.40 -23.00
N GLY A 143 11.85 34.85 -23.29
CA GLY A 143 12.86 35.01 -22.26
C GLY A 143 12.34 36.00 -21.21
N LYS A 144 12.07 35.49 -20.00
CA LYS A 144 12.13 36.22 -18.72
C LYS A 144 12.05 35.21 -17.57
N GLU A 145 13.12 34.44 -17.43
CA GLU A 145 13.63 34.14 -16.09
C GLU A 145 13.93 35.47 -15.37
N LYS A 146 13.73 35.48 -14.04
CA LYS A 146 13.98 36.60 -13.09
C LYS A 146 12.90 37.68 -13.04
N LYS A 147 11.81 37.42 -12.29
CA LYS A 147 11.12 38.48 -11.50
C LYS A 147 10.28 37.99 -10.31
N ASN A 148 10.11 36.68 -10.10
CA ASN A 148 9.31 36.16 -8.98
C ASN A 148 10.10 35.83 -7.68
N LYS A 149 11.42 36.04 -7.63
CA LYS A 149 12.20 35.80 -6.39
C LYS A 149 12.26 36.99 -5.43
N GLU A 150 12.05 38.23 -5.89
CA GLU A 150 12.15 39.42 -5.01
C GLU A 150 10.91 39.65 -4.13
N ILE A 151 9.71 39.23 -4.56
CA ILE A 151 8.48 39.48 -3.78
C ILE A 151 8.42 38.63 -2.50
N ARG A 152 9.14 37.49 -2.44
CA ARG A 152 9.13 36.62 -1.25
C ARG A 152 10.07 37.03 -0.13
N ILE A 153 11.02 37.94 -0.37
CA ILE A 153 11.98 38.37 0.66
C ILE A 153 11.42 39.54 1.48
N LYS A 154 10.71 40.50 0.87
CA LYS A 154 10.09 41.61 1.61
C LYS A 154 9.03 41.17 2.63
N ASN A 155 8.21 40.17 2.30
CA ASN A 155 7.16 39.70 3.22
C ASN A 155 7.68 38.92 4.45
N LYS A 156 8.99 38.68 4.56
CA LYS A 156 9.62 38.06 5.75
C LYS A 156 10.26 39.07 6.70
N GLU A 157 10.50 40.31 6.28
CA GLU A 157 11.07 41.35 7.14
C GLU A 157 9.99 42.14 7.90
N ASP A 158 8.75 42.21 7.39
CA ASP A 158 7.63 42.91 8.06
C ASP A 158 6.87 42.07 9.11
N LYS A 159 7.44 40.95 9.58
CA LYS A 159 6.83 40.08 10.61
C LYS A 159 7.77 39.78 11.78
N LYS A 160 8.72 40.67 12.07
CA LYS A 160 9.57 40.57 13.27
C LYS A 160 9.28 41.71 14.23
#